data_AF-A0A521K8W3-F1
#
_entry.id   AF-A0A521K8W3-F1
#
_cell.length_a   1.000
_cell.length_b   1.000
_cell.length_c   1.000
_cell.angle_alpha   90.00
_cell.angle_beta   90.00
_cell.angle_gamma   90.00
#
_symmetry.space_group_name_H-M   'P 1'
#
loop_
_entity.id
_entity.type
_entity.pdbx_description
1 polymer ?
#
loop_
_entity_poly.entity_id
_entity_poly.type
_entity_poly.pdbx_seq_one_letter_code
_entity_poly.pdbx_strand_id
1 'polypeptide(L)'
;MSASKKRLLTGIQSSGALHVGNYMGALKPFLELYEEHDSLLMIADYHALTSLKNPKELARNTLDVAKDYLAIGLDPSKAILFKQSDVPEHTELAWIFNCLVTVPFLMQSHAYKDKVAKGLEANAGLFTYPMLMASDILLYDTAVVPVGEDQRQHIEYALKAARILNIDILGFDMIWHNGKPIIIDVNTFPGFYEELFKEIGREPSREFFKVIEKHLR
;
A
#
# COMPACT_ATOMS: atom_id res chain seq x y z
N MET A 1 -8.43 -3.27 31.01
CA MET A 1 -7.36 -3.38 29.99
C MET A 1 -8.04 -3.13 28.66
N SER A 2 -7.73 -2.04 27.94
CA SER A 2 -8.29 -1.89 26.60
C SER A 2 -7.73 -3.02 25.73
N ALA A 3 -8.55 -3.59 24.85
CA ALA A 3 -8.04 -4.53 23.86
C ALA A 3 -6.87 -3.87 23.11
N SER A 4 -5.77 -4.60 22.92
CA SER A 4 -4.64 -4.10 22.12
C SER A 4 -5.16 -3.80 20.71
N LYS A 5 -4.85 -2.60 20.20
CA LYS A 5 -5.21 -2.23 18.82
C LYS A 5 -4.58 -3.22 17.85
N LYS A 6 -5.29 -3.55 16.78
CA LYS A 6 -4.76 -4.40 15.69
C LYS A 6 -3.71 -3.63 14.92
N ARG A 7 -2.63 -4.31 14.50
CA ARG A 7 -1.61 -3.70 13.65
C ARG A 7 -2.12 -3.52 12.23
N LEU A 8 -1.98 -2.31 11.70
CA LEU A 8 -2.37 -1.93 10.36
C LEU A 8 -1.13 -1.48 9.58
N LEU A 9 -0.97 -1.94 8.35
CA LEU A 9 0.07 -1.45 7.44
C LEU A 9 -0.55 -0.88 6.17
N THR A 10 -0.20 0.35 5.84
CA THR A 10 -0.48 0.98 4.53
C THR A 10 0.83 1.25 3.80
N GLY A 11 0.92 0.78 2.55
CA GLY A 11 2.01 1.13 1.63
C GLY A 11 1.61 2.30 0.72
N ILE A 12 2.40 3.37 0.74
CA ILE A 12 2.15 4.59 -0.01
C ILE A 12 3.23 4.74 -1.08
N GLN A 13 2.87 4.60 -2.35
CA GLN A 13 3.84 4.70 -3.44
C GLN A 13 4.20 6.16 -3.72
N SER A 14 5.50 6.46 -3.79
CA SER A 14 6.04 7.79 -4.10
C SER A 14 6.06 8.10 -5.61
N SER A 15 4.95 7.87 -6.31
CA SER A 15 4.87 7.98 -7.78
C SER A 15 4.45 9.35 -8.32
N GLY A 16 4.17 10.34 -7.45
CA GLY A 16 3.86 11.71 -7.86
C GLY A 16 3.08 12.48 -6.80
N ALA A 17 2.83 13.76 -7.07
CA ALA A 17 2.08 14.64 -6.17
C ALA A 17 0.66 14.11 -5.93
N LEU A 18 0.21 14.11 -4.67
CA LEU A 18 -1.18 13.83 -4.33
C LEU A 18 -2.06 14.92 -4.95
N HIS A 19 -2.86 14.57 -5.97
CA HIS A 19 -3.84 15.51 -6.50
C HIS A 19 -4.99 15.72 -5.49
N VAL A 20 -5.65 16.89 -5.55
CA VAL A 20 -6.73 17.28 -4.63
C VAL A 20 -7.87 16.24 -4.54
N GLY A 21 -8.09 15.46 -5.61
CA GLY A 21 -9.04 14.34 -5.60
C GLY A 21 -8.64 13.20 -4.66
N ASN A 22 -7.36 12.84 -4.61
CA ASN A 22 -6.81 11.87 -3.65
C ASN A 22 -6.83 12.42 -2.22
N TYR A 23 -6.58 13.72 -2.08
CA TYR A 23 -6.55 14.47 -0.83
C TYR A 23 -7.90 14.46 -0.11
N MET A 24 -9.01 14.74 -0.82
CA MET A 24 -10.31 14.83 -0.18
C MET A 24 -11.03 13.47 -0.12
N GLY A 25 -10.98 12.64 -1.17
CA GLY A 25 -11.78 11.42 -1.26
C GLY A 25 -11.29 10.23 -0.44
N ALA A 26 -9.98 10.07 -0.27
CA ALA A 26 -9.39 8.88 0.36
C ALA A 26 -8.72 9.17 1.70
N LEU A 27 -7.94 10.25 1.80
CA LEU A 27 -6.97 10.41 2.90
C LEU A 27 -7.59 10.75 4.26
N LYS A 28 -8.68 11.52 4.33
CA LYS A 28 -9.29 11.90 5.62
C LYS A 28 -9.95 10.72 6.35
N PRO A 29 -10.77 9.86 5.71
CA PRO A 29 -11.25 8.63 6.34
C PRO A 29 -10.13 7.69 6.81
N PHE A 30 -8.98 7.69 6.10
CA PHE A 30 -7.82 6.94 6.54
C PHE A 30 -7.22 7.44 7.86
N LEU A 31 -7.27 8.75 8.15
CA LEU A 31 -6.75 9.28 9.42
C LEU A 31 -7.51 8.70 10.62
N GLU A 32 -8.83 8.63 10.55
CA GLU A 32 -9.66 8.02 11.59
C GLU A 32 -9.32 6.53 11.76
N LEU A 33 -9.21 5.81 10.65
CA LEU A 33 -8.80 4.41 10.65
C LEU A 33 -7.43 4.23 11.32
N TYR A 34 -6.47 5.13 11.05
CA TYR A 34 -5.14 5.08 11.65
C TYR A 34 -5.17 5.34 13.15
N GLU A 35 -6.04 6.21 13.62
CA GLU A 35 -6.21 6.45 15.05
C GLU A 35 -6.83 5.27 15.79
N GLU A 36 -7.65 4.45 15.13
CA GLU A 36 -8.27 3.25 15.72
C GLU A 36 -7.32 2.04 15.80
N HIS A 37 -6.23 2.07 15.04
CA HIS A 37 -5.28 0.96 14.90
C HIS A 37 -3.89 1.30 15.46
N ASP A 38 -3.03 0.28 15.54
CA ASP A 38 -1.58 0.52 15.67
C ASP A 38 -1.01 0.60 14.26
N SER A 39 -0.94 1.83 13.73
CA SER A 39 -0.79 2.07 12.30
C SER A 39 0.64 2.37 11.88
N LEU A 40 1.06 1.64 10.86
CA LEU A 40 2.31 1.78 10.14
C LEU A 40 2.01 2.30 8.74
N LEU A 41 2.52 3.49 8.42
CA LEU A 41 2.42 4.12 7.11
C LEU A 41 3.81 4.10 6.48
N MET A 42 3.97 3.24 5.49
CA MET A 42 5.25 3.02 4.82
C MET A 42 5.27 3.76 3.48
N ILE A 43 6.23 4.68 3.31
CA ILE A 43 6.52 5.29 2.02
C ILE A 43 7.36 4.29 1.21
N ALA A 44 6.73 3.68 0.22
CA ALA A 44 7.20 2.51 -0.53
C ALA A 44 8.19 2.90 -1.65
N ASP A 45 9.36 3.43 -1.28
CA ASP A 45 10.35 3.94 -2.22
C ASP A 45 11.10 2.84 -2.99
N TYR A 46 11.28 1.63 -2.44
CA TYR A 46 11.78 0.49 -3.22
C TYR A 46 10.78 0.03 -4.28
N HIS A 47 9.48 0.03 -3.98
CA HIS A 47 8.46 -0.26 -5.00
C HIS A 47 8.46 0.78 -6.13
N ALA A 48 8.70 2.06 -5.81
CA ALA A 48 8.80 3.11 -6.80
C ALA A 48 9.96 2.90 -7.79
N LEU A 49 11.08 2.28 -7.37
CA LEU A 49 12.22 1.97 -8.25
C LEU A 49 11.87 1.01 -9.41
N THR A 50 10.75 0.28 -9.32
CA THR A 50 10.30 -0.61 -10.39
C THR A 50 9.92 0.16 -11.66
N SER A 51 9.51 1.43 -11.52
CA SER A 51 9.06 2.30 -12.62
C SER A 51 9.75 3.67 -12.69
N LEU A 52 10.20 4.21 -11.55
CA LEU A 52 10.83 5.53 -11.46
C LEU A 52 12.35 5.40 -11.34
N LYS A 53 13.08 5.94 -12.33
CA LYS A 53 14.56 5.86 -12.39
C LYS A 53 15.27 7.17 -12.06
N ASN A 54 14.55 8.29 -11.98
CA ASN A 54 15.14 9.59 -11.69
C ASN A 54 15.35 9.75 -10.17
N PRO A 55 16.60 9.82 -9.68
CA PRO A 55 16.88 9.87 -8.24
C PRO A 55 16.40 11.17 -7.57
N LYS A 56 16.46 12.31 -8.30
CA LYS A 56 15.97 13.59 -7.76
C LYS A 56 14.46 13.58 -7.60
N GLU A 57 13.78 12.98 -8.55
CA GLU A 57 12.32 12.84 -8.51
C GLU A 57 11.88 11.87 -7.43
N LEU A 58 12.55 10.72 -7.28
CA LEU A 58 12.28 9.77 -6.21
C LEU A 58 12.42 10.43 -4.83
N ALA A 59 13.56 11.07 -4.56
CA ALA A 59 13.81 11.75 -3.29
C ALA A 59 12.78 12.85 -3.00
N ARG A 60 12.41 13.64 -4.02
CA ARG A 60 11.38 14.66 -3.91
C ARG A 60 10.02 14.05 -3.60
N ASN A 61 9.57 13.04 -4.36
CA ASN A 61 8.27 12.42 -4.19
C ASN A 61 8.14 11.74 -2.81
N THR A 62 9.19 11.07 -2.33
CA THR A 62 9.22 10.49 -0.97
C THR A 62 9.01 11.55 0.10
N LEU A 63 9.71 12.69 -0.02
CA LEU A 63 9.57 13.80 0.92
C LEU A 63 8.19 14.47 0.83
N ASP A 64 7.66 14.65 -0.38
CA ASP A 64 6.38 15.29 -0.61
C ASP A 64 5.22 14.44 -0.07
N VAL A 65 5.25 13.11 -0.25
CA VAL A 65 4.31 12.20 0.40
C VAL A 65 4.34 12.38 1.92
N ALA A 66 5.52 12.43 2.54
CA ALA A 66 5.62 12.62 3.98
C ALA A 66 5.00 13.96 4.44
N LYS A 67 5.30 15.04 3.71
CA LYS A 67 4.72 16.37 3.98
C LYS A 67 3.21 16.38 3.81
N ASP A 68 2.69 15.74 2.78
CA ASP A 68 1.26 15.70 2.49
C ASP A 68 0.49 15.02 3.63
N TYR A 69 1.01 13.89 4.14
CA TYR A 69 0.41 13.20 5.28
C TYR A 69 0.46 14.03 6.58
N LEU A 70 1.56 14.72 6.84
CA LEU A 70 1.65 15.63 8.00
C LEU A 70 0.71 16.84 7.84
N ALA A 71 0.59 17.38 6.62
CA ALA A 71 -0.25 18.54 6.33
C ALA A 71 -1.74 18.24 6.49
N ILE A 72 -2.19 17.01 6.23
CA ILE A 72 -3.58 16.59 6.44
C ILE A 72 -3.90 16.26 7.92
N GLY A 73 -2.91 16.33 8.81
CA GLY A 73 -3.10 16.11 10.24
C GLY A 73 -2.81 14.68 10.70
N LEU A 74 -2.02 13.90 9.96
CA LEU A 74 -1.43 12.68 10.53
C LEU A 74 -0.62 13.05 11.76
N ASP A 75 -0.99 12.50 12.91
CA ASP A 75 -0.29 12.69 14.18
C ASP A 75 0.80 11.59 14.34
N PRO A 76 2.10 11.94 14.29
CA PRO A 76 3.18 10.97 14.45
C PRO A 76 3.24 10.30 15.83
N SER A 77 2.51 10.83 16.82
CA SER A 77 2.37 10.20 18.12
C SER A 77 1.33 9.08 18.13
N LYS A 78 0.46 9.02 17.12
CA LYS A 78 -0.61 8.02 16.98
C LYS A 78 -0.34 6.98 15.90
N ALA A 79 0.44 7.34 14.87
CA ALA A 79 0.80 6.45 13.78
C ALA A 79 2.26 6.64 13.36
N ILE A 80 2.92 5.56 12.96
CA ILE A 80 4.32 5.58 12.55
C ILE A 80 4.39 5.79 11.04
N LEU A 81 4.90 6.95 10.62
CA LEU A 81 5.26 7.22 9.23
C LEU A 81 6.75 6.97 9.02
N PHE A 82 7.09 6.09 8.09
CA PHE A 82 8.49 5.74 7.81
C PHE A 82 8.73 5.47 6.32
N LYS A 83 9.98 5.53 5.90
CA LYS A 83 10.40 5.21 4.54
C LYS A 83 10.87 3.76 4.46
N GLN A 84 10.41 3.02 3.46
CA GLN A 84 10.70 1.60 3.29
C GLN A 84 12.22 1.33 3.28
N SER A 85 13.00 2.13 2.55
CA SER A 85 14.46 1.98 2.48
C SER A 85 15.25 2.30 3.75
N ASP A 86 14.61 2.83 4.81
CA ASP A 86 15.28 3.00 6.11
C ASP A 86 15.23 1.73 6.97
N VAL A 87 14.48 0.71 6.55
CA VAL A 87 14.33 -0.56 7.26
C VAL A 87 14.83 -1.70 6.36
N PRO A 88 16.11 -2.13 6.48
CA PRO A 88 16.72 -3.09 5.57
C PRO A 88 16.05 -4.47 5.57
N GLU A 89 15.40 -4.85 6.67
CA GLU A 89 14.74 -6.14 6.87
C GLU A 89 13.66 -6.41 5.81
N HIS A 90 13.07 -5.36 5.23
CA HIS A 90 12.16 -5.49 4.08
C HIS A 90 12.81 -6.22 2.91
N THR A 91 14.06 -5.89 2.60
CA THR A 91 14.81 -6.53 1.50
C THR A 91 15.37 -7.89 1.88
N GLU A 92 15.78 -8.06 3.13
CA GLU A 92 16.29 -9.35 3.65
C GLU A 92 15.21 -10.42 3.62
N LEU A 93 14.01 -10.12 4.13
CA LEU A 93 12.89 -11.05 4.11
C LEU A 93 12.35 -11.25 2.68
N ALA A 94 12.36 -10.22 1.83
CA ALA A 94 12.01 -10.37 0.42
C ALA A 94 12.94 -11.33 -0.33
N TRP A 95 14.24 -11.32 -0.01
CA TRP A 95 15.19 -12.30 -0.55
C TRP A 95 14.80 -13.73 -0.15
N ILE A 96 14.55 -13.97 1.14
CA ILE A 96 14.09 -15.26 1.65
C ILE A 96 12.84 -15.72 0.88
N PHE A 97 11.84 -14.84 0.75
CA PHE A 97 10.60 -15.15 0.05
C PHE A 97 10.77 -15.47 -1.43
N ASN A 98 11.68 -14.80 -2.13
CA ASN A 98 11.99 -15.13 -3.53
C ASN A 98 12.54 -16.56 -3.68
N CYS A 99 13.24 -17.09 -2.67
CA CYS A 99 13.70 -18.48 -2.67
C CYS A 99 12.57 -19.51 -2.46
N LEU A 100 11.41 -19.09 -1.95
CA LEU A 100 10.29 -19.98 -1.62
C LEU A 100 9.29 -20.17 -2.77
N VAL A 101 9.33 -19.32 -3.78
CA VAL A 101 8.38 -19.32 -4.89
C VAL A 101 9.05 -19.67 -6.21
N THR A 102 8.24 -20.12 -7.17
CA THR A 102 8.74 -20.51 -8.50
C THR A 102 8.48 -19.41 -9.52
N VAL A 103 9.28 -19.40 -10.60
CA VAL A 103 9.06 -18.49 -11.73
C VAL A 103 7.65 -18.61 -12.33
N PRO A 104 7.09 -19.82 -12.56
CA PRO A 104 5.70 -19.95 -13.03
C PRO A 104 4.66 -19.35 -12.08
N PHE A 105 4.90 -19.37 -10.77
CA PHE A 105 4.03 -18.71 -9.80
C PHE A 105 4.09 -17.19 -9.96
N LEU A 106 5.28 -16.60 -9.99
CA LEU A 106 5.48 -15.15 -10.19
C LEU A 106 4.86 -14.66 -11.52
N MET A 107 4.93 -15.46 -12.58
CA MET A 107 4.29 -15.17 -13.87
C MET A 107 2.75 -15.09 -13.81
N GLN A 108 2.10 -15.45 -12.69
CA GLN A 108 0.66 -15.32 -12.55
C GLN A 108 0.22 -13.89 -12.25
N SER A 109 1.14 -13.00 -11.84
CA SER A 109 0.83 -11.62 -11.47
C SER A 109 0.19 -10.86 -12.65
N HIS A 110 -1.07 -10.44 -12.45
CA HIS A 110 -1.81 -9.61 -13.39
C HIS A 110 -1.17 -8.23 -13.47
N ALA A 111 -0.82 -7.65 -12.31
CA ALA A 111 -0.19 -6.35 -12.25
C ALA A 111 1.17 -6.29 -12.97
N TYR A 112 1.98 -7.37 -12.91
CA TYR A 112 3.20 -7.48 -13.72
C TYR A 112 2.87 -7.43 -15.22
N LYS A 113 1.95 -8.29 -15.68
CA LYS A 113 1.54 -8.38 -17.10
C LYS A 113 0.99 -7.05 -17.61
N ASP A 114 0.14 -6.41 -16.82
CA ASP A 114 -0.51 -5.15 -17.17
C ASP A 114 0.51 -4.00 -17.26
N LYS A 115 1.46 -3.93 -16.32
CA LYS A 115 2.54 -2.92 -16.34
C LYS A 115 3.46 -3.10 -17.55
N VAL A 116 3.85 -4.34 -17.87
CA VAL A 116 4.65 -4.64 -19.07
C VAL A 116 3.88 -4.31 -20.34
N ALA A 117 2.59 -4.67 -20.43
CA ALA A 117 1.73 -4.34 -21.56
C ALA A 117 1.56 -2.82 -21.76
N LYS A 118 1.62 -2.05 -20.67
CA LYS A 118 1.63 -0.56 -20.68
C LYS A 118 3.00 0.05 -21.01
N GLY A 119 4.00 -0.77 -21.33
CA GLY A 119 5.31 -0.32 -21.79
C GLY A 119 6.35 -0.10 -20.68
N LEU A 120 6.06 -0.52 -19.43
CA LEU A 120 7.12 -0.56 -18.41
C LEU A 120 8.14 -1.65 -18.78
N GLU A 121 9.41 -1.35 -18.55
CA GLU A 121 10.50 -2.29 -18.74
C GLU A 121 10.30 -3.53 -17.86
N ALA A 122 10.29 -4.72 -18.48
CA ALA A 122 10.19 -6.01 -17.81
C ALA A 122 11.49 -6.36 -17.08
N ASN A 123 11.76 -5.67 -15.97
CA ASN A 123 12.94 -5.90 -15.14
C ASN A 123 12.63 -6.85 -13.96
N ALA A 124 13.69 -7.40 -13.35
CA ALA A 124 13.56 -8.36 -12.24
C ALA A 124 12.78 -7.77 -11.05
N GLY A 125 12.99 -6.50 -10.71
CA GLY A 125 12.26 -5.84 -9.62
C GLY A 125 10.75 -5.77 -9.90
N LEU A 126 10.36 -5.40 -11.11
CA LEU A 126 8.95 -5.40 -11.54
C LEU A 126 8.34 -6.81 -11.51
N PHE A 127 9.14 -7.85 -11.78
CA PHE A 127 8.69 -9.23 -11.73
C PHE A 127 8.55 -9.77 -10.29
N THR A 128 9.43 -9.36 -9.38
CA THR A 128 9.50 -9.90 -8.01
C THR A 128 8.88 -8.99 -6.95
N TYR A 129 8.44 -7.76 -7.26
CA TYR A 129 7.87 -6.85 -6.26
C TYR A 129 6.68 -7.42 -5.47
N PRO A 130 5.85 -8.35 -5.98
CA PRO A 130 4.83 -8.99 -5.13
C PRO A 130 5.42 -9.68 -3.89
N MET A 131 6.64 -10.21 -3.97
CA MET A 131 7.33 -10.81 -2.83
C MET A 131 7.93 -9.76 -1.90
N LEU A 132 8.32 -8.59 -2.43
CA LEU A 132 8.65 -7.44 -1.59
C LEU A 132 7.42 -6.94 -0.83
N MET A 133 6.26 -6.86 -1.49
CA MET A 133 5.00 -6.51 -0.81
C MET A 133 4.62 -7.54 0.27
N ALA A 134 4.83 -8.83 -0.01
CA ALA A 134 4.69 -9.88 1.00
C ALA A 134 5.61 -9.63 2.21
N SER A 135 6.88 -9.29 1.96
CA SER A 135 7.84 -8.92 3.00
C SER A 135 7.35 -7.75 3.85
N ASP A 136 6.90 -6.67 3.19
CA ASP A 136 6.39 -5.48 3.86
C ASP A 136 5.25 -5.82 4.82
N ILE A 137 4.28 -6.64 4.39
CA ILE A 137 3.12 -7.03 5.18
C ILE A 137 3.51 -7.93 6.36
N LEU A 138 4.37 -8.91 6.11
CA LEU A 138 4.67 -10.00 7.03
C LEU A 138 5.68 -9.61 8.13
N LEU A 139 6.55 -8.63 7.86
CA LEU A 139 7.57 -8.18 8.79
C LEU A 139 7.01 -7.68 10.12
N TYR A 140 5.78 -7.16 10.12
CA TYR A 140 5.17 -6.49 11.28
C TYR A 140 4.02 -7.27 11.94
N ASP A 141 3.80 -8.55 11.55
CA ASP A 141 2.63 -9.34 11.98
C ASP A 141 1.30 -8.60 11.73
N THR A 142 1.17 -8.03 10.54
CA THR A 142 0.08 -7.12 10.19
C THR A 142 -1.28 -7.83 10.21
N ALA A 143 -2.26 -7.27 10.92
CA ALA A 143 -3.62 -7.81 11.02
C ALA A 143 -4.61 -7.14 10.05
N VAL A 144 -4.35 -5.89 9.66
CA VAL A 144 -5.22 -5.09 8.76
C VAL A 144 -4.38 -4.51 7.63
N VAL A 145 -4.79 -4.74 6.38
CA VAL A 145 -4.08 -4.26 5.19
C VAL A 145 -5.09 -3.58 4.26
N PRO A 146 -5.13 -2.23 4.22
CA PRO A 146 -5.96 -1.51 3.27
C PRO A 146 -5.36 -1.61 1.87
N VAL A 147 -6.09 -2.22 0.93
CA VAL A 147 -5.65 -2.39 -0.46
C VAL A 147 -6.82 -2.21 -1.42
N GLY A 148 -6.55 -1.66 -2.59
CA GLY A 148 -7.52 -1.63 -3.69
C GLY A 148 -7.78 -3.03 -4.25
N GLU A 149 -8.91 -3.18 -4.96
CA GLU A 149 -9.31 -4.43 -5.60
C GLU A 149 -8.22 -4.99 -6.52
N ASP A 150 -7.49 -4.11 -7.22
CA ASP A 150 -6.38 -4.43 -8.13
C ASP A 150 -5.15 -5.03 -7.41
N GLN A 151 -5.03 -4.81 -6.10
CA GLN A 151 -3.91 -5.28 -5.28
C GLN A 151 -4.24 -6.56 -4.49
N ARG A 152 -5.49 -7.07 -4.54
CA ARG A 152 -5.88 -8.30 -3.82
C ARG A 152 -5.01 -9.50 -4.17
N GLN A 153 -4.59 -9.62 -5.42
CA GLN A 153 -3.73 -10.73 -5.84
C GLN A 153 -2.41 -10.74 -5.06
N HIS A 154 -1.85 -9.58 -4.69
CA HIS A 154 -0.60 -9.54 -3.92
C HIS A 154 -0.79 -10.02 -2.47
N ILE A 155 -1.99 -9.91 -1.90
CA ILE A 155 -2.28 -10.52 -0.59
C ILE A 155 -2.21 -12.05 -0.67
N GLU A 156 -2.63 -12.64 -1.78
CA GLU A 156 -2.49 -14.10 -1.99
C GLU A 156 -1.00 -14.50 -2.13
N TYR A 157 -0.14 -13.63 -2.64
CA TYR A 157 1.31 -13.85 -2.66
C TYR A 157 1.88 -13.82 -1.24
N ALA A 158 1.45 -12.87 -0.41
CA ALA A 158 1.82 -12.83 1.01
C ALA A 158 1.36 -14.09 1.76
N LEU A 159 0.12 -14.53 1.53
CA LEU A 159 -0.42 -15.76 2.15
C LEU A 159 0.36 -16.99 1.71
N LYS A 160 0.74 -17.07 0.44
CA LYS A 160 1.57 -18.14 -0.09
C LYS A 160 2.96 -18.14 0.55
N ALA A 161 3.61 -16.98 0.66
CA ALA A 161 4.93 -16.83 1.28
C ALA A 161 4.91 -17.27 2.76
N ALA A 162 3.97 -16.74 3.54
CA ALA A 162 3.81 -17.07 4.95
C ALA A 162 3.56 -18.58 5.16
N ARG A 163 2.66 -19.16 4.36
CA ARG A 163 2.35 -20.59 4.44
C ARG A 163 3.59 -21.45 4.18
N ILE A 164 4.33 -21.18 3.12
CA ILE A 164 5.53 -21.97 2.79
C ILE A 164 6.56 -21.84 3.90
N LEU A 165 6.82 -20.61 4.38
CA LEU A 165 7.81 -20.40 5.43
C LEU A 165 7.43 -21.11 6.73
N ASN A 166 6.21 -20.91 7.24
CA ASN A 166 5.78 -21.50 8.51
C ASN A 166 5.69 -23.04 8.41
N ILE A 167 5.04 -23.57 7.36
CA ILE A 167 4.70 -25.00 7.30
C ILE A 167 5.82 -25.80 6.64
N ASP A 168 6.21 -25.41 5.42
CA ASP A 168 7.06 -26.24 4.56
C ASP A 168 8.55 -26.13 4.94
N ILE A 169 8.97 -24.99 5.51
CA ILE A 169 10.37 -24.72 5.87
C ILE A 169 10.62 -24.87 7.36
N LEU A 170 9.83 -24.20 8.21
CA LEU A 170 10.11 -24.11 9.65
C LEU A 170 9.39 -25.18 10.48
N GLY A 171 8.20 -25.63 10.06
CA GLY A 171 7.36 -26.56 10.81
C GLY A 171 6.67 -25.95 12.04
N PHE A 172 6.63 -24.62 12.15
CA PHE A 172 5.91 -23.87 13.18
C PHE A 172 5.53 -22.47 12.67
N ASP A 173 4.54 -21.85 13.30
CA ASP A 173 4.12 -20.49 12.95
C ASP A 173 5.14 -19.46 13.45
N MET A 174 5.96 -18.92 12.53
CA MET A 174 6.96 -17.88 12.83
C MET A 174 6.48 -16.48 12.44
N ILE A 175 5.70 -16.36 11.36
CA ILE A 175 5.16 -15.08 10.89
C ILE A 175 3.65 -15.18 10.66
N TRP A 176 2.96 -14.06 10.78
CA TRP A 176 1.52 -13.91 10.52
C TRP A 176 0.61 -14.84 11.32
N HIS A 177 0.70 -14.74 12.64
CA HIS A 177 0.02 -15.66 13.55
C HIS A 177 -1.50 -15.47 13.58
N ASN A 178 -1.96 -14.28 13.17
CA ASN A 178 -3.37 -13.89 13.23
C ASN A 178 -4.24 -14.41 12.07
N GLY A 179 -3.68 -15.22 11.16
CA GLY A 179 -4.39 -15.76 10.01
C GLY A 179 -4.53 -14.76 8.86
N LYS A 180 -5.57 -14.91 8.02
CA LYS A 180 -5.79 -14.00 6.87
C LYS A 180 -6.03 -12.57 7.36
N PRO A 181 -5.44 -11.55 6.71
CA PRO A 181 -5.60 -10.16 7.13
C PRO A 181 -7.02 -9.70 6.85
N ILE A 182 -7.46 -8.70 7.62
CA ILE A 182 -8.63 -7.93 7.25
C ILE A 182 -8.23 -7.02 6.10
N ILE A 183 -8.79 -7.29 4.92
CA ILE A 183 -8.62 -6.47 3.74
C ILE A 183 -9.70 -5.38 3.76
N ILE A 184 -9.26 -4.12 3.80
CA ILE A 184 -10.15 -2.96 3.65
C ILE A 184 -10.01 -2.49 2.21
N ASP A 185 -11.09 -2.54 1.45
CA ASP A 185 -11.10 -1.99 0.10
C ASP A 185 -11.12 -0.46 0.18
N VAL A 186 -10.02 0.15 -0.24
CA VAL A 186 -9.84 1.60 -0.19
C VAL A 186 -10.84 2.36 -1.08
N ASN A 187 -11.50 1.69 -2.02
CA ASN A 187 -12.53 2.27 -2.87
C ASN A 187 -13.91 2.37 -2.19
N THR A 188 -14.07 1.77 -1.00
CA THR A 188 -15.34 1.78 -0.26
C THR A 188 -15.52 3.01 0.64
N PHE A 189 -14.47 3.82 0.81
CA PHE A 189 -14.59 5.09 1.51
C PHE A 189 -15.38 6.07 0.62
N PRO A 190 -16.52 6.61 1.11
CA PRO A 190 -17.28 7.59 0.35
C PRO A 190 -16.37 8.76 0.02
N GLY A 191 -16.29 9.12 -1.27
CA GLY A 191 -15.50 10.28 -1.66
C GLY A 191 -16.07 11.51 -0.94
N PHE A 192 -15.22 12.29 -0.26
CA PHE A 192 -15.58 13.52 0.44
C PHE A 192 -16.52 14.44 -0.34
N TYR A 193 -16.48 14.43 -1.68
CA TYR A 193 -17.45 15.15 -2.47
C TYR A 193 -18.88 14.71 -2.17
N GLU A 194 -19.20 13.42 -2.10
CA GLU A 194 -20.55 12.96 -1.77
C GLU A 194 -21.00 13.40 -0.37
N GLU A 195 -20.10 13.40 0.62
CA GLU A 195 -20.40 13.86 1.98
C GLU A 195 -20.52 15.39 2.07
N LEU A 196 -19.56 16.14 1.51
CA LEU A 196 -19.62 17.60 1.43
C LEU A 196 -20.89 18.05 0.69
N PHE A 197 -21.24 17.39 -0.42
CA PHE A 197 -22.43 17.71 -1.20
C PHE A 197 -23.74 17.36 -0.48
N LYS A 198 -23.74 16.30 0.34
CA LYS A 198 -24.83 16.02 1.29
C LYS A 198 -24.91 17.10 2.38
N GLU A 199 -23.80 17.54 2.94
CA GLU A 199 -23.74 18.59 3.98
C GLU A 199 -24.19 19.96 3.46
N ILE A 200 -23.80 20.34 2.24
CA ILE A 200 -24.20 21.63 1.63
C ILE A 200 -25.52 21.55 0.83
N GLY A 201 -26.18 20.38 0.83
CA GLY A 201 -27.49 20.17 0.22
C GLY A 201 -27.55 20.36 -1.30
N ARG A 202 -26.46 20.07 -2.03
CA ARG A 202 -26.40 20.21 -3.50
C ARG A 202 -25.87 18.93 -4.12
N GLU A 203 -26.62 18.31 -5.03
CA GLU A 203 -26.05 17.22 -5.82
C GLU A 203 -25.02 17.75 -6.84
N PRO A 204 -23.85 17.10 -6.95
CA PRO A 204 -22.85 17.49 -7.95
C PRO A 204 -23.37 17.27 -9.36
N SER A 205 -23.22 18.28 -10.23
CA SER A 205 -23.56 18.13 -11.64
C SER A 205 -22.57 17.17 -12.32
N ARG A 206 -23.04 16.41 -13.32
CA ARG A 206 -22.16 15.58 -14.18
C ARG A 206 -21.02 16.41 -14.82
N GLU A 207 -21.24 17.71 -15.02
CA GLU A 207 -20.23 18.67 -15.49
C GLU A 207 -19.10 18.86 -14.47
N PHE A 208 -19.42 18.96 -13.17
CA PHE A 208 -18.45 19.16 -12.10
C PHE A 208 -17.47 17.97 -12.00
N PHE A 209 -17.99 16.74 -12.06
CA PHE A 209 -17.13 15.55 -12.10
C PHE A 209 -16.26 15.50 -13.35
N LYS A 210 -16.78 15.88 -14.52
CA LYS A 210 -15.98 15.97 -15.76
C LYS A 210 -14.87 17.02 -15.68
N VAL A 211 -15.11 18.14 -15.01
CA VAL A 211 -14.08 19.18 -14.79
C VAL A 211 -12.99 18.68 -13.87
N ILE A 212 -13.35 17.99 -12.78
CA ILE A 212 -12.39 17.36 -11.87
C ILE A 212 -11.60 16.26 -12.61
N GLU A 213 -12.26 15.31 -13.27
CA GLU A 213 -11.60 14.24 -14.05
C GLU A 213 -10.65 14.78 -15.13
N LYS A 214 -10.99 15.91 -15.76
CA LYS A 214 -10.14 16.57 -16.78
C LYS A 214 -8.86 17.18 -16.19
N HIS A 215 -8.85 17.54 -14.92
CA HIS A 215 -7.70 18.14 -14.24
C HIS A 215 -6.96 17.14 -13.32
N LEU A 216 -7.43 15.89 -13.25
CA LEU A 216 -6.83 14.78 -12.49
C LEU A 216 -6.08 13.76 -13.38
N ARG A 217 -5.99 13.98 -14.69
CA ARG A 217 -5.12 13.23 -15.62
C ARG A 217 -3.93 14.07 -16.04
#